data_AF-A0A9P8KET0-F1
#
_entry.id   AF-A0A9P8KET0-F1
#
_cell.length_a   1.000
_cell.length_b   1.000
_cell.length_c   1.000
_cell.angle_alpha   90.00
_cell.angle_beta   90.00
_cell.angle_gamma   90.00
#
_symmetry.space_group_name_H-M   'P 1'
#
loop_
_entity.id
_entity.type
_entity.pdbx_description
1 polymer ?
#
loop_
_entity_poly.entity_id
_entity_poly.type
_entity_poly.pdbx_seq_one_letter_code
_entity_poly.pdbx_strand_id
1 'polypeptide(L)'
;MLALRLPLRLAARAAPSHARLASPIVASSLSATREYRTKADGSADTKKPTKKTTKKSAAPISKSAQKKADAKAAYKLLSPEEKAEISATAKEAKKKEDIKLLKAQALAPPKYRQVNLWSIYIKENLAGKTGNGQATEHIKALAQDFRNITSREREHLNHLMTEHNAKSLREFQEWLNSHTPAQIKVANQARARLRKLGAEGKKSQFAPIKDARLLKRPSGPYLHYHMDRLASGDFRNVSTIDASKDISVEFKALSASEKKKYEDLAAKGLEKYLREHLEVYGYESPLASKPAKKALAEADAGVEPST
;
A
#
# COMPACT_ATOMS: atom_id res chain seq x y z
N MET A 1 -2.07 7.49 72.89
CA MET A 1 -2.50 6.09 72.72
C MET A 1 -3.91 6.07 72.16
N LEU A 2 -4.08 6.00 70.84
CA LEU A 2 -5.37 5.69 70.19
C LEU A 2 -5.06 5.30 68.74
N ALA A 3 -4.94 3.99 68.52
CA ALA A 3 -4.66 3.39 67.22
C ALA A 3 -5.99 3.09 66.51
N LEU A 4 -6.28 3.84 65.45
CA LEU A 4 -7.37 3.52 64.51
C LEU A 4 -6.81 2.63 63.41
N ARG A 5 -7.04 1.32 63.52
CA ARG A 5 -6.78 0.32 62.47
C ARG A 5 -7.94 0.33 61.47
N LEU A 6 -7.71 0.81 60.26
CA LEU A 6 -8.59 0.55 59.11
C LEU A 6 -8.25 -0.84 58.49
N PRO A 7 -9.24 -1.67 58.13
CA PRO A 7 -8.99 -2.91 57.40
C PRO A 7 -8.79 -2.65 55.90
N LEU A 8 -7.64 -3.07 55.38
CA LEU A 8 -7.37 -3.22 53.95
C LEU A 8 -8.37 -4.21 53.33
N ARG A 9 -9.30 -3.75 52.49
CA ARG A 9 -10.09 -4.62 51.62
C ARG A 9 -9.27 -4.94 50.36
N LEU A 10 -8.77 -6.17 50.30
CA LEU A 10 -8.12 -6.77 49.15
C LEU A 10 -9.18 -7.06 48.06
N ALA A 11 -9.33 -6.16 47.09
CA ALA A 11 -10.15 -6.41 45.90
C ALA A 11 -9.31 -7.19 44.87
N ALA A 12 -9.48 -8.52 44.84
CA ALA A 12 -8.95 -9.38 43.78
C ALA A 12 -9.64 -9.03 42.45
N ARG A 13 -8.90 -8.39 41.54
CA ARG A 13 -9.36 -8.10 40.18
C ARG A 13 -9.10 -9.33 39.30
N ALA A 14 -10.17 -9.97 38.86
CA ALA A 14 -10.14 -11.05 37.88
C ALA A 14 -9.52 -10.55 36.55
N ALA A 15 -8.54 -11.29 36.04
CA ALA A 15 -7.95 -11.08 34.72
C ALA A 15 -8.83 -11.70 33.63
N PRO A 16 -9.06 -11.04 32.48
CA PRO A 16 -9.75 -11.67 31.36
C PRO A 16 -8.80 -12.64 30.63
N SER A 17 -9.17 -13.92 30.65
CA SER A 17 -8.58 -14.98 29.84
C SER A 17 -8.90 -14.77 28.36
N HIS A 18 -7.91 -14.38 27.55
CA HIS A 18 -8.03 -14.38 26.09
C HIS A 18 -7.89 -15.81 25.55
N ALA A 19 -9.03 -16.48 25.37
CA ALA A 19 -9.11 -17.72 24.61
C ALA A 19 -8.71 -17.45 23.14
N ARG A 20 -7.62 -18.08 22.69
CA ARG A 20 -7.18 -18.07 21.29
C ARG A 20 -8.09 -18.99 20.47
N LEU A 21 -9.01 -18.42 19.70
CA LEU A 21 -9.69 -19.15 18.63
C LEU A 21 -8.76 -19.23 17.43
N ALA A 22 -8.22 -20.42 17.17
CA ALA A 22 -7.43 -20.73 15.99
C ALA A 22 -8.37 -20.96 14.80
N SER A 23 -8.26 -20.13 13.76
CA SER A 23 -8.94 -20.33 12.48
C SER A 23 -8.00 -21.05 11.50
N PRO A 24 -8.43 -22.14 10.83
CA PRO A 24 -7.56 -22.85 9.90
C PRO A 24 -7.34 -22.07 8.60
N ILE A 25 -6.06 -21.99 8.20
CA ILE A 25 -5.61 -21.43 6.93
C ILE A 25 -5.95 -22.45 5.82
N VAL A 26 -6.93 -22.13 4.98
CA VAL A 26 -7.18 -22.85 3.73
C VAL A 26 -6.19 -22.34 2.67
N ALA A 27 -5.13 -23.10 2.43
CA ALA A 27 -4.23 -22.89 1.31
C ALA A 27 -4.91 -23.34 0.01
N SER A 28 -5.24 -22.41 -0.90
CA SER A 28 -5.61 -22.76 -2.28
C SER A 28 -4.40 -22.53 -3.19
N SER A 29 -3.76 -23.63 -3.59
CA SER A 29 -2.68 -23.64 -4.57
C SER A 29 -3.25 -24.02 -5.95
N LEU A 30 -3.50 -23.04 -6.79
CA LEU A 30 -3.74 -23.24 -8.22
C LEU A 30 -2.49 -22.79 -8.99
N SER A 31 -1.53 -23.71 -9.13
CA SER A 31 -0.42 -23.56 -10.08
C SER A 31 -0.85 -24.14 -11.42
N ALA A 32 -1.23 -23.26 -12.35
CA ALA A 32 -1.38 -23.62 -13.75
C ALA A 32 0.02 -23.61 -14.40
N THR A 33 0.62 -24.78 -14.59
CA THR A 33 1.81 -24.94 -15.44
C THR A 33 1.37 -24.82 -16.91
N ARG A 34 1.99 -23.88 -17.62
CA ARG A 34 1.82 -23.69 -19.06
C ARG A 34 3.02 -24.34 -19.73
N GLU A 35 2.88 -25.59 -20.15
CA GLU A 35 3.92 -26.31 -20.88
C GLU A 35 3.93 -25.84 -22.33
N TYR A 36 5.09 -25.34 -22.78
CA TYR A 36 5.35 -25.01 -24.18
C TYR A 36 5.72 -26.30 -24.93
N ARG A 37 4.92 -26.65 -25.93
CA ARG A 37 5.16 -27.75 -26.86
C ARG A 37 6.24 -27.34 -27.86
N THR A 38 7.44 -27.90 -27.75
CA THR A 38 8.43 -27.87 -28.84
C THR A 38 8.01 -28.89 -29.91
N LYS A 39 8.11 -28.48 -31.18
CA LYS A 39 7.94 -29.35 -32.34
C LYS A 39 9.32 -29.92 -32.68
N ALA A 40 9.45 -31.24 -32.67
CA ALA A 40 10.55 -31.94 -33.31
C ALA A 40 10.02 -32.58 -34.59
N ASP A 41 10.85 -32.48 -35.62
CA ASP A 41 10.65 -32.91 -37.01
C ASP A 41 10.95 -34.41 -37.18
N GLY A 42 10.34 -35.02 -38.21
CA GLY A 42 10.86 -36.25 -38.82
C GLY A 42 10.28 -37.62 -38.40
N SER A 43 9.49 -38.17 -39.32
CA SER A 43 9.56 -39.56 -39.82
C SER A 43 8.53 -40.62 -39.38
N ALA A 44 8.03 -41.27 -40.44
CA ALA A 44 7.52 -42.63 -40.58
C ALA A 44 6.08 -42.97 -40.18
N ASP A 45 5.36 -43.31 -41.24
CA ASP A 45 4.00 -43.81 -41.37
C ASP A 45 3.85 -45.28 -40.91
N THR A 46 2.59 -45.68 -40.68
CA THR A 46 2.04 -47.05 -40.58
C THR A 46 2.42 -47.96 -39.38
N LYS A 47 1.46 -48.14 -38.44
CA LYS A 47 0.58 -49.34 -38.33
C LYS A 47 -0.25 -49.32 -37.04
N LYS A 48 -1.57 -49.49 -37.22
CA LYS A 48 -2.60 -49.77 -36.21
C LYS A 48 -2.32 -51.13 -35.53
N PRO A 49 -2.70 -51.33 -34.26
CA PRO A 49 -3.82 -52.25 -34.04
C PRO A 49 -4.83 -51.78 -32.98
N THR A 50 -6.07 -52.15 -33.27
CA THR A 50 -7.29 -52.03 -32.47
C THR A 50 -7.25 -52.83 -31.17
N LYS A 51 -7.68 -52.25 -30.04
CA LYS A 51 -8.24 -53.03 -28.92
C LYS A 51 -9.37 -52.32 -28.17
N LYS A 52 -10.55 -52.90 -28.37
CA LYS A 52 -11.80 -52.96 -27.59
C LYS A 52 -12.01 -52.03 -26.40
N THR A 53 -13.14 -51.35 -26.52
CA THR A 53 -14.05 -50.80 -25.52
C THR A 53 -14.31 -51.72 -24.31
N THR A 54 -14.17 -51.16 -23.10
CA THR A 54 -14.92 -51.58 -21.91
C THR A 54 -15.47 -50.34 -21.21
N LYS A 55 -16.79 -50.21 -21.27
CA LYS A 55 -17.66 -49.23 -20.61
C LYS A 55 -17.42 -49.30 -19.09
N LYS A 56 -16.81 -48.28 -18.50
CA LYS A 56 -16.84 -48.07 -17.04
C LYS A 56 -17.90 -47.02 -16.74
N SER A 57 -18.96 -47.47 -16.10
CA SER A 57 -20.12 -46.69 -15.66
C SER A 57 -19.69 -45.49 -14.82
N ALA A 58 -20.09 -44.29 -15.24
CA ALA A 58 -19.89 -43.06 -14.49
C ALA A 58 -20.79 -43.05 -13.24
N ALA A 59 -20.19 -42.74 -12.08
CA ALA A 59 -20.91 -42.47 -10.85
C ALA A 59 -21.75 -41.18 -10.96
N PRO A 60 -22.89 -41.07 -10.26
CA PRO A 60 -23.78 -39.93 -10.38
C PRO A 60 -23.11 -38.64 -9.87
N ILE A 61 -22.98 -37.67 -10.77
CA ILE A 61 -22.48 -36.32 -10.49
C ILE A 61 -23.48 -35.63 -9.53
N SER A 62 -22.98 -35.06 -8.43
CA SER A 62 -23.83 -34.36 -7.46
C SER A 62 -24.64 -33.23 -8.10
N LYS A 63 -25.88 -32.98 -7.62
CA LYS A 63 -26.79 -31.94 -8.13
C LYS A 63 -26.17 -30.53 -8.21
N SER A 64 -25.11 -30.25 -7.44
CA SER A 64 -24.38 -28.96 -7.50
C SER A 64 -23.41 -28.86 -8.69
N ALA A 65 -22.88 -29.98 -9.15
CA ALA A 65 -21.99 -30.05 -10.30
C ALA A 65 -22.76 -30.07 -11.63
N GLN A 66 -23.96 -30.65 -11.66
CA GLN A 66 -24.90 -30.51 -12.79
C GLN A 66 -25.36 -29.06 -12.97
N LYS A 67 -25.83 -28.38 -11.91
CA LYS A 67 -26.21 -26.94 -12.01
C LYS A 67 -25.07 -26.03 -12.49
N LYS A 68 -23.81 -26.31 -12.14
CA LYS A 68 -22.64 -25.56 -12.65
C LYS A 68 -22.30 -25.90 -14.10
N ALA A 69 -22.58 -27.12 -14.56
CA ALA A 69 -22.40 -27.53 -15.95
C ALA A 69 -23.50 -26.92 -16.84
N ASP A 70 -24.75 -26.93 -16.38
CA ASP A 70 -25.90 -26.38 -17.08
C ASP A 70 -25.82 -24.84 -17.18
N ALA A 71 -25.37 -24.15 -16.13
CA ALA A 71 -25.12 -22.71 -16.17
C ALA A 71 -23.98 -22.33 -17.14
N LYS A 72 -22.95 -23.17 -17.29
CA LYS A 72 -21.88 -22.96 -18.28
C LYS A 72 -22.33 -23.26 -19.71
N ALA A 73 -23.24 -24.21 -19.89
CA ALA A 73 -23.85 -24.51 -21.19
C ALA A 73 -24.81 -23.38 -21.62
N ALA A 74 -25.63 -22.87 -20.70
CA ALA A 74 -26.48 -21.70 -20.94
C ALA A 74 -25.65 -20.45 -21.29
N TYR A 75 -24.56 -20.19 -20.56
CA TYR A 75 -23.63 -19.07 -20.87
C TYR A 75 -22.92 -19.23 -22.22
N LYS A 76 -22.82 -20.44 -22.79
CA LYS A 76 -22.29 -20.61 -24.15
C LYS A 76 -23.28 -20.21 -25.24
N LEU A 77 -24.59 -20.28 -24.98
CA LEU A 77 -25.66 -20.03 -25.94
C LEU A 77 -26.12 -18.56 -26.02
N LEU A 78 -25.75 -17.71 -25.04
CA LEU A 78 -26.07 -16.28 -25.09
C LEU A 78 -25.38 -15.56 -26.27
N SER A 79 -25.95 -14.44 -26.70
CA SER A 79 -25.33 -13.51 -27.66
C SER A 79 -24.03 -12.92 -27.07
N PRO A 80 -23.01 -12.58 -27.88
CA PRO A 80 -21.81 -11.90 -27.39
C PRO A 80 -22.10 -10.62 -26.58
N GLU A 81 -23.19 -9.93 -26.89
CA GLU A 81 -23.63 -8.70 -26.20
C GLU A 81 -24.16 -8.97 -24.78
N GLU A 82 -25.03 -9.96 -24.62
CA GLU A 82 -25.58 -10.34 -23.31
C GLU A 82 -24.49 -10.93 -22.38
N LYS A 83 -23.51 -11.65 -22.94
CA LYS A 83 -22.33 -12.10 -22.18
C LYS A 83 -21.49 -10.92 -21.73
N ALA A 84 -21.37 -9.89 -22.55
CA ALA A 84 -20.65 -8.67 -22.21
C ALA A 84 -21.36 -7.93 -21.06
N GLU A 85 -22.69 -7.80 -21.10
CA GLU A 85 -23.50 -7.13 -20.07
C GLU A 85 -23.51 -7.88 -18.72
N ILE A 86 -23.71 -9.19 -18.72
CA ILE A 86 -23.64 -10.02 -17.50
C ILE A 86 -22.21 -9.98 -16.93
N SER A 87 -21.18 -9.97 -17.79
CA SER A 87 -19.80 -9.81 -17.33
C SER A 87 -19.53 -8.40 -16.81
N ALA A 88 -20.15 -7.37 -17.37
CA ALA A 88 -19.99 -5.98 -16.97
C ALA A 88 -20.62 -5.74 -15.60
N THR A 89 -21.87 -6.14 -15.41
CA THR A 89 -22.59 -6.07 -14.12
C THR A 89 -21.86 -6.88 -13.02
N ALA A 90 -21.35 -8.07 -13.33
CA ALA A 90 -20.55 -8.85 -12.40
C ALA A 90 -19.20 -8.18 -12.05
N LYS A 91 -18.54 -7.54 -13.03
CA LYS A 91 -17.30 -6.77 -12.80
C LYS A 91 -17.58 -5.53 -11.95
N GLU A 92 -18.72 -4.87 -12.13
CA GLU A 92 -19.13 -3.72 -11.34
C GLU A 92 -19.46 -4.09 -9.90
N ALA A 93 -20.19 -5.18 -9.68
CA ALA A 93 -20.45 -5.69 -8.33
C ALA A 93 -19.14 -5.99 -7.58
N LYS A 94 -18.19 -6.68 -8.24
CA LYS A 94 -16.87 -6.95 -7.66
C LYS A 94 -16.10 -5.67 -7.35
N LYS A 95 -16.09 -4.69 -8.26
CA LYS A 95 -15.46 -3.39 -8.01
C LYS A 95 -16.07 -2.67 -6.80
N LYS A 96 -17.39 -2.72 -6.63
CA LYS A 96 -18.07 -2.11 -5.47
C LYS A 96 -17.68 -2.79 -4.16
N GLU A 97 -17.65 -4.13 -4.13
CA GLU A 97 -17.20 -4.88 -2.96
C GLU A 97 -15.71 -4.65 -2.65
N ASP A 98 -14.86 -4.63 -3.69
CA ASP A 98 -13.44 -4.30 -3.56
C ASP A 98 -13.25 -2.89 -2.99
N ILE A 99 -14.04 -1.90 -3.45
CA ILE A 99 -13.99 -0.53 -2.91
C ILE A 99 -14.42 -0.50 -1.45
N LYS A 100 -15.45 -1.26 -1.05
CA LYS A 100 -15.87 -1.35 0.37
C LYS A 100 -14.76 -1.94 1.24
N LEU A 101 -14.15 -3.04 0.80
CA LEU A 101 -13.03 -3.68 1.50
C LEU A 101 -11.82 -2.73 1.60
N LEU A 102 -11.47 -2.07 0.50
CA LEU A 102 -10.37 -1.10 0.47
C LEU A 102 -10.66 0.11 1.37
N LYS A 103 -11.91 0.57 1.46
CA LYS A 103 -12.30 1.65 2.38
C LYS A 103 -12.20 1.20 3.84
N ALA A 104 -12.57 -0.03 4.16
CA ALA A 104 -12.41 -0.58 5.51
C ALA A 104 -10.92 -0.71 5.91
N GLN A 105 -10.06 -1.06 4.96
CA GLN A 105 -8.60 -1.12 5.17
C GLN A 105 -7.93 0.25 5.18
N ALA A 106 -8.52 1.24 4.51
CA ALA A 106 -8.01 2.60 4.44
C ALA A 106 -8.31 3.34 5.75
N LEU A 107 -7.37 3.26 6.69
CA LEU A 107 -7.37 4.07 7.89
C LEU A 107 -7.59 5.56 7.56
N ALA A 108 -8.39 6.22 8.39
CA ALA A 108 -8.72 7.64 8.28
C ALA A 108 -7.88 8.43 9.30
N PRO A 109 -6.78 9.07 8.86
CA PRO A 109 -5.99 9.91 9.76
C PRO A 109 -6.79 11.15 10.18
N PRO A 110 -6.53 11.70 11.39
CA PRO A 110 -7.05 13.00 11.76
C PRO A 110 -6.57 14.06 10.75
N LYS A 111 -7.37 15.12 10.59
CA LYS A 111 -7.09 16.17 9.60
C LYS A 111 -5.90 17.00 10.04
N TYR A 112 -4.71 16.54 9.69
CA TYR A 112 -3.47 17.28 9.90
C TYR A 112 -3.20 18.21 8.71
N ARG A 113 -3.33 19.50 8.94
CA ARG A 113 -2.87 20.54 8.01
C ARG A 113 -2.33 21.71 8.81
N GLN A 114 -1.09 22.11 8.51
CA GLN A 114 -0.54 23.35 9.02
C GLN A 114 -1.36 24.52 8.45
N VAL A 115 -1.92 25.32 9.33
CA VAL A 115 -2.61 26.56 8.97
C VAL A 115 -1.59 27.70 8.95
N ASN A 116 -1.84 28.67 8.08
CA ASN A 116 -1.09 29.91 8.05
C ASN A 116 -1.87 31.02 8.77
N LEU A 117 -1.17 32.13 9.03
CA LEU A 117 -1.71 33.29 9.73
C LEU A 117 -3.01 33.81 9.09
N TRP A 118 -3.02 33.91 7.77
CA TRP A 118 -4.17 34.33 6.97
C TRP A 118 -5.39 33.43 7.17
N SER A 119 -5.21 32.11 7.27
CA SER A 119 -6.33 31.18 7.49
C SER A 119 -7.01 31.39 8.84
N ILE A 120 -6.23 31.73 9.88
CA ILE A 120 -6.78 32.05 11.20
C ILE A 120 -7.48 33.40 11.17
N TYR A 121 -6.86 34.39 10.56
CA TYR A 121 -7.46 35.71 10.40
C TYR A 121 -8.81 35.65 9.67
N ILE A 122 -8.90 34.90 8.56
CA ILE A 122 -10.17 34.66 7.88
C ILE A 122 -11.15 33.97 8.82
N LYS A 123 -10.74 32.93 9.53
CA LYS A 123 -11.63 32.15 10.40
C LYS A 123 -12.26 33.03 11.50
N GLU A 124 -11.50 33.95 12.08
CA GLU A 124 -12.00 34.89 13.10
C GLU A 124 -12.90 35.96 12.49
N ASN A 125 -12.53 36.51 11.34
CA ASN A 125 -13.21 37.68 10.79
C ASN A 125 -14.34 37.38 9.79
N LEU A 126 -14.43 36.14 9.30
CA LEU A 126 -15.46 35.66 8.36
C LEU A 126 -16.63 34.96 9.07
N ALA A 127 -16.47 34.55 10.33
CA ALA A 127 -17.53 33.92 11.11
C ALA A 127 -18.76 34.85 11.21
N GLY A 128 -19.92 34.39 10.70
CA GLY A 128 -21.17 35.15 10.72
C GLY A 128 -21.39 36.12 9.55
N LYS A 129 -20.42 36.36 8.66
CA LYS A 129 -20.53 37.28 7.51
C LYS A 129 -20.86 36.61 6.17
N THR A 130 -21.22 35.32 6.20
CA THR A 130 -21.46 34.50 4.99
C THR A 130 -22.93 34.09 4.89
N GLY A 131 -23.82 35.07 4.81
CA GLY A 131 -25.14 34.92 4.21
C GLY A 131 -25.15 35.67 2.89
N ASN A 132 -25.62 35.05 1.80
CA ASN A 132 -25.89 35.69 0.49
C ASN A 132 -24.79 35.69 -0.59
N GLY A 133 -23.86 34.73 -0.61
CA GLY A 133 -23.04 34.49 -1.80
C GLY A 133 -21.91 35.50 -2.08
N GLN A 134 -21.74 36.52 -1.24
CA GLN A 134 -20.66 37.54 -1.35
C GLN A 134 -19.33 37.13 -0.69
N ALA A 135 -19.11 35.84 -0.44
CA ALA A 135 -17.93 35.35 0.27
C ALA A 135 -16.61 35.79 -0.40
N THR A 136 -16.58 35.89 -1.73
CA THR A 136 -15.41 36.34 -2.49
C THR A 136 -15.09 37.82 -2.27
N GLU A 137 -16.10 38.68 -2.15
CA GLU A 137 -15.93 40.11 -1.88
C GLU A 137 -15.44 40.35 -0.45
N HIS A 138 -16.03 39.65 0.53
CA HIS A 138 -15.59 39.71 1.92
C HIS A 138 -14.15 39.22 2.09
N ILE A 139 -13.75 38.13 1.40
CA ILE A 139 -12.37 37.64 1.46
C ILE A 139 -11.39 38.66 0.84
N LYS A 140 -11.77 39.38 -0.22
CA LYS A 140 -10.95 40.44 -0.81
C LYS A 140 -10.77 41.62 0.14
N ALA A 141 -11.84 42.06 0.81
CA ALA A 141 -11.77 43.12 1.82
C ALA A 141 -10.86 42.71 2.98
N LEU A 142 -11.06 41.52 3.54
CA LEU A 142 -10.20 40.97 4.59
C LEU A 142 -8.74 40.87 4.14
N ALA A 143 -8.45 40.62 2.87
CA ALA A 143 -7.07 40.54 2.38
C ALA A 143 -6.40 41.91 2.34
N GLN A 144 -7.16 42.99 2.16
CA GLN A 144 -6.67 44.36 2.29
C GLN A 144 -6.42 44.69 3.76
N ASP A 145 -7.39 44.37 4.63
CA ASP A 145 -7.27 44.59 6.08
C ASP A 145 -6.08 43.83 6.67
N PHE A 146 -5.87 42.58 6.23
CA PHE A 146 -4.76 41.74 6.68
C PHE A 146 -3.38 42.33 6.40
N ARG A 147 -3.24 43.15 5.34
CA ARG A 147 -1.97 43.85 5.05
C ARG A 147 -1.68 44.95 6.05
N ASN A 148 -2.73 45.51 6.67
CA ASN A 148 -2.67 46.64 7.58
C ASN A 148 -2.82 46.22 9.06
N ILE A 149 -2.71 44.93 9.39
CA ILE A 149 -2.82 44.46 10.77
C ILE A 149 -1.75 45.06 11.66
N THR A 150 -2.14 45.36 12.90
CA THR A 150 -1.23 45.89 13.92
C THR A 150 -0.25 44.81 14.41
N SER A 151 0.88 45.21 15.01
CA SER A 151 1.85 44.24 15.57
C SER A 151 1.19 43.33 16.62
N ARG A 152 0.36 43.92 17.48
CA ARG A 152 -0.38 43.19 18.53
C ARG A 152 -1.28 42.11 17.94
N GLU A 153 -2.03 42.45 16.90
CA GLU A 153 -2.92 41.50 16.22
C GLU A 153 -2.12 40.40 15.52
N ARG A 154 -1.00 40.75 14.88
CA ARG A 154 -0.09 39.78 14.28
C ARG A 154 0.48 38.80 15.31
N GLU A 155 0.89 39.27 16.49
CA GLU A 155 1.36 38.44 17.59
C GLU A 155 0.27 37.49 18.09
N HIS A 156 -0.95 38.00 18.26
CA HIS A 156 -2.11 37.18 18.64
C HIS A 156 -2.39 36.07 17.63
N LEU A 157 -2.47 36.40 16.33
CA LEU A 157 -2.68 35.41 15.27
C LEU A 157 -1.54 34.39 15.21
N ASN A 158 -0.29 34.82 15.46
CA ASN A 158 0.87 33.95 15.47
C ASN A 158 0.76 32.92 16.59
N HIS A 159 0.34 33.36 17.78
CA HIS A 159 0.09 32.48 18.91
C HIS A 159 -0.98 31.42 18.58
N LEU A 160 -2.12 31.83 18.03
CA LEU A 160 -3.17 30.89 17.63
C LEU A 160 -2.71 29.92 16.53
N MET A 161 -1.86 30.40 15.61
CA MET A 161 -1.28 29.59 14.54
C MET A 161 -0.35 28.51 15.10
N THR A 162 0.56 28.88 15.99
CA THR A 162 1.49 27.94 16.60
C THR A 162 0.75 26.92 17.45
N GLU A 163 -0.22 27.34 18.26
CA GLU A 163 -1.06 26.46 19.07
C GLU A 163 -1.85 25.47 18.22
N HIS A 164 -2.55 25.94 17.18
CA HIS A 164 -3.31 25.08 16.28
C HIS A 164 -2.41 24.06 15.58
N ASN A 165 -1.27 24.50 15.08
CA ASN A 165 -0.32 23.63 14.38
C ASN A 165 0.31 22.61 15.33
N ALA A 166 0.66 23.01 16.54
CA ALA A 166 1.21 22.12 17.57
C ALA A 166 0.16 21.08 18.00
N LYS A 167 -1.08 21.50 18.27
CA LYS A 167 -2.18 20.60 18.62
C LYS A 167 -2.46 19.58 17.52
N SER A 168 -2.59 20.05 16.28
CA SER A 168 -2.84 19.18 15.12
C SER A 168 -1.71 18.17 14.89
N LEU A 169 -0.46 18.58 15.10
CA LEU A 169 0.70 17.70 14.99
C LEU A 169 0.69 16.63 16.08
N ARG A 170 0.40 17.03 17.33
CA ARG A 170 0.31 16.09 18.46
C ARG A 170 -0.79 15.05 18.26
N GLU A 171 -1.99 15.48 17.89
CA GLU A 171 -3.11 14.56 17.58
C GLU A 171 -2.74 13.58 16.46
N PHE A 172 -2.04 14.05 15.42
CA PHE A 172 -1.59 13.19 14.33
C PHE A 172 -0.50 12.21 14.78
N GLN A 173 0.45 12.64 15.60
CA GLN A 173 1.51 11.78 16.14
C GLN A 173 0.95 10.74 17.12
N GLU A 174 0.05 11.13 18.01
CA GLU A 174 -0.65 10.22 18.93
C GLU A 174 -1.45 9.17 18.14
N TRP A 175 -2.15 9.60 17.08
CA TRP A 175 -2.84 8.69 16.18
C TRP A 175 -1.87 7.77 15.41
N LEU A 176 -0.72 8.26 14.98
CA LEU A 176 0.30 7.39 14.35
C LEU A 176 0.84 6.37 15.34
N ASN A 177 1.09 6.78 16.58
CA ASN A 177 1.63 5.91 17.63
C ASN A 177 0.63 4.84 18.09
N SER A 178 -0.68 5.09 17.97
CA SER A 178 -1.72 4.09 18.26
C SER A 178 -1.80 2.99 17.20
N HIS A 179 -1.19 3.19 16.03
CA HIS A 179 -1.17 2.22 14.93
C HIS A 179 0.24 1.67 14.69
N THR A 180 0.29 0.40 14.29
CA THR A 180 1.56 -0.24 13.91
C THR A 180 2.00 0.21 12.52
N PRO A 181 3.33 0.28 12.24
CA PRO A 181 3.82 0.59 10.90
C PRO A 181 3.27 -0.34 9.81
N ALA A 182 3.04 -1.63 10.14
CA ALA A 182 2.43 -2.59 9.23
C ALA A 182 0.99 -2.23 8.85
N GLN A 183 0.17 -1.82 9.82
CA GLN A 183 -1.20 -1.35 9.56
C GLN A 183 -1.20 -0.09 8.68
N ILE A 184 -0.33 0.88 8.96
CA ILE A 184 -0.22 2.11 8.16
C ILE A 184 0.22 1.79 6.72
N LYS A 185 1.12 0.84 6.53
CA LYS A 185 1.54 0.37 5.20
C LYS A 185 0.39 -0.25 4.41
N VAL A 186 -0.39 -1.13 5.03
CA VAL A 186 -1.58 -1.75 4.41
C VAL A 186 -2.62 -0.68 4.07
N ALA A 187 -2.86 0.27 4.99
CA ALA A 187 -3.76 1.39 4.75
C ALA A 187 -3.29 2.25 3.57
N ASN A 188 -1.99 2.53 3.47
CA ASN A 188 -1.42 3.28 2.34
C ASN A 188 -1.57 2.54 1.00
N GLN A 189 -1.41 1.22 0.98
CA GLN A 189 -1.67 0.41 -0.22
C GLN A 189 -3.16 0.48 -0.62
N ALA A 190 -4.07 0.38 0.35
CA ALA A 190 -5.50 0.50 0.10
C ALA A 190 -5.87 1.89 -0.43
N ARG A 191 -5.34 2.95 0.19
CA ARG A 191 -5.51 4.35 -0.22
C ARG A 191 -4.98 4.60 -1.64
N ALA A 192 -3.82 4.05 -2.00
CA ALA A 192 -3.27 4.14 -3.35
C ALA A 192 -4.17 3.45 -4.39
N ARG A 193 -4.72 2.28 -4.06
CA ARG A 193 -5.70 1.59 -4.93
C ARG A 193 -6.99 2.41 -5.09
N LEU A 194 -7.52 2.97 -4.01
CA LEU A 194 -8.71 3.84 -4.06
C LEU A 194 -8.49 5.08 -4.92
N ARG A 195 -7.31 5.70 -4.85
CA ARG A 195 -6.93 6.82 -5.74
C ARG A 195 -6.94 6.42 -7.21
N LYS A 196 -6.41 5.25 -7.54
CA LYS A 196 -6.35 4.73 -8.92
C LYS A 196 -7.74 4.39 -9.45
N LEU A 197 -8.60 3.80 -8.61
CA LEU A 197 -9.99 3.49 -8.94
C LEU A 197 -10.88 4.75 -9.05
N GLY A 198 -10.37 5.92 -8.66
CA GLY A 198 -11.11 7.17 -8.77
C GLY A 198 -12.35 7.21 -7.89
N ALA A 199 -12.33 6.52 -6.74
CA ALA A 199 -13.47 6.42 -5.85
C ALA A 199 -14.08 7.82 -5.57
N GLU A 200 -15.28 8.04 -6.11
CA GLU A 200 -16.13 9.23 -5.89
C GLU A 200 -15.48 10.58 -6.24
N GLY A 201 -14.46 10.62 -7.10
CA GLY A 201 -13.74 11.86 -7.41
C GLY A 201 -12.88 12.41 -6.25
N LYS A 202 -12.80 11.72 -5.11
CA LYS A 202 -12.11 12.18 -3.88
C LYS A 202 -10.66 11.71 -3.83
N LYS A 203 -9.89 11.90 -4.91
CA LYS A 203 -8.48 11.44 -4.99
C LYS A 203 -7.59 12.05 -3.89
N SER A 204 -7.85 13.28 -3.48
CA SER A 204 -7.11 13.99 -2.43
C SER A 204 -7.34 13.38 -1.03
N GLN A 205 -8.55 12.89 -0.75
CA GLN A 205 -8.91 12.29 0.54
C GLN A 205 -8.08 11.04 0.83
N PHE A 206 -7.70 10.29 -0.20
CA PHE A 206 -6.91 9.07 -0.11
C PHE A 206 -5.41 9.30 -0.34
N ALA A 207 -4.90 10.51 -0.07
CA ALA A 207 -3.46 10.77 -0.08
C ALA A 207 -2.71 9.83 0.89
N PRO A 208 -1.46 9.42 0.59
CA PRO A 208 -0.71 8.53 1.48
C PRO A 208 -0.50 9.19 2.86
N ILE A 209 -0.66 8.39 3.91
CA ILE A 209 -0.32 8.74 5.29
C ILE A 209 1.20 8.81 5.36
N LYS A 210 1.72 9.95 5.80
CA LYS A 210 3.16 10.17 5.98
C LYS A 210 3.55 9.66 7.37
N ASP A 211 4.41 8.65 7.41
CA ASP A 211 4.95 8.08 8.63
C ASP A 211 6.44 7.80 8.40
N ALA A 212 7.29 8.32 9.27
CA ALA A 212 8.75 8.18 9.18
C ALA A 212 9.23 6.76 9.51
N ARG A 213 8.41 5.96 10.21
CA ARG A 213 8.69 4.55 10.55
C ARG A 213 8.55 3.61 9.35
N LEU A 214 7.94 4.09 8.25
CA LEU A 214 7.77 3.28 7.06
C LEU A 214 9.08 3.18 6.27
N LEU A 215 9.54 1.96 6.08
CA LEU A 215 10.71 1.66 5.26
C LEU A 215 10.53 2.07 3.80
N LYS A 216 11.52 2.79 3.28
CA LYS A 216 11.65 3.09 1.85
C LYS A 216 12.07 1.84 1.10
N ARG A 217 11.57 1.68 -0.12
CA ARG A 217 11.99 0.57 -0.99
C ARG A 217 13.48 0.69 -1.34
N PRO A 218 14.20 -0.44 -1.48
CA PRO A 218 15.62 -0.41 -1.85
C PRO A 218 15.78 0.15 -3.27
N SER A 219 16.86 0.87 -3.49
CA SER A 219 17.22 1.42 -4.79
C SER A 219 17.86 0.33 -5.67
N GLY A 220 17.58 0.37 -6.96
CA GLY A 220 18.26 -0.52 -7.92
C GLY A 220 19.64 0.01 -8.33
N PRO A 221 20.46 -0.81 -9.03
CA PRO A 221 21.82 -0.44 -9.45
C PRO A 221 21.85 0.87 -10.25
N TYR A 222 20.92 1.03 -11.20
CA TYR A 222 20.81 2.25 -12.00
C TYR A 222 20.58 3.51 -11.14
N LEU A 223 19.78 3.42 -10.08
CA LEU A 223 19.53 4.58 -9.22
C LEU A 223 20.78 4.97 -8.44
N HIS A 224 21.60 4.00 -8.01
CA HIS A 224 22.89 4.31 -7.39
C HIS A 224 23.83 5.02 -8.38
N TYR A 225 23.94 4.53 -9.61
CA TYR A 225 24.70 5.21 -10.67
C TYR A 225 24.16 6.61 -10.94
N HIS A 226 22.85 6.75 -11.08
CA HIS A 226 22.20 8.04 -11.37
C HIS A 226 22.48 9.06 -10.26
N MET A 227 22.43 8.66 -8.99
CA MET A 227 22.76 9.56 -7.88
C MET A 227 24.23 9.95 -7.87
N ASP A 228 25.15 9.01 -8.12
CA ASP A 228 26.60 9.27 -8.22
C ASP A 228 26.89 10.28 -9.35
N ARG A 229 26.22 10.08 -10.48
CA ARG A 229 26.39 10.89 -11.70
C ARG A 229 25.77 12.29 -11.58
N LEU A 230 24.65 12.44 -10.86
CA LEU A 230 24.14 13.78 -10.51
C LEU A 230 25.04 14.48 -9.48
N ALA A 231 25.64 13.74 -8.56
CA ALA A 231 26.53 14.29 -7.54
C ALA A 231 27.86 14.80 -8.12
N SER A 232 28.32 14.27 -9.27
CA SER A 232 29.55 14.72 -9.93
C SER A 232 29.50 16.18 -10.37
N GLY A 233 28.30 16.73 -10.61
CA GLY A 233 28.09 18.15 -10.94
C GLY A 233 28.10 18.48 -12.44
N ASP A 234 28.34 17.51 -13.31
CA ASP A 234 28.38 17.70 -14.77
C ASP A 234 27.04 18.19 -15.35
N PHE A 235 25.94 17.93 -14.65
CA PHE A 235 24.58 18.26 -15.08
C PHE A 235 23.97 19.49 -14.39
N ARG A 236 24.77 20.33 -13.72
CA ARG A 236 24.25 21.50 -12.94
C ARG A 236 23.47 22.51 -13.78
N ASN A 237 23.82 22.68 -15.05
CA ASN A 237 23.18 23.64 -15.97
C ASN A 237 22.31 22.95 -17.04
N VAL A 238 22.15 21.64 -16.95
CA VAL A 238 21.36 20.85 -17.90
C VAL A 238 19.97 20.63 -17.28
N SER A 239 18.94 20.65 -18.12
CA SER A 239 17.59 20.25 -17.70
C SER A 239 17.64 18.85 -17.08
N THR A 240 16.98 18.64 -15.94
CA THR A 240 16.95 17.34 -15.24
C THR A 240 16.45 16.21 -16.16
N ILE A 241 15.57 16.53 -17.10
CA ILE A 241 15.03 15.56 -18.06
C ILE A 241 16.12 15.10 -19.03
N ASP A 242 16.93 16.02 -19.55
CA ASP A 242 17.97 15.69 -20.53
C ASP A 242 19.16 15.01 -19.86
N ALA A 243 19.57 15.52 -18.69
CA ALA A 243 20.54 14.84 -17.82
C ALA A 243 20.14 13.38 -17.54
N SER A 244 18.88 13.12 -17.19
CA SER A 244 18.42 11.75 -16.96
C SER A 244 18.49 10.85 -18.19
N LYS A 245 18.31 11.39 -19.41
CA LYS A 245 18.43 10.63 -20.65
C LYS A 245 19.89 10.25 -20.89
N ASP A 246 20.79 11.21 -20.76
CA ASP A 246 22.23 11.00 -20.98
C ASP A 246 22.78 9.98 -19.98
N ILE A 247 22.47 10.14 -18.69
CA ILE A 247 22.82 9.18 -17.63
C ILE A 247 22.26 7.78 -17.93
N SER A 248 21.05 7.67 -18.51
CA SER A 248 20.49 6.38 -18.90
C SER A 248 21.24 5.74 -20.07
N VAL A 249 21.76 6.52 -21.01
CA VAL A 249 22.57 6.03 -22.13
C VAL A 249 23.93 5.58 -21.62
N GLU A 250 24.58 6.39 -20.80
CA GLU A 250 25.85 6.06 -20.14
C GLU A 250 25.74 4.75 -19.36
N PHE A 251 24.72 4.60 -18.49
CA PHE A 251 24.56 3.38 -17.70
C PHE A 251 24.40 2.12 -18.57
N LYS A 252 23.73 2.23 -19.73
CA LYS A 252 23.61 1.10 -20.65
C LYS A 252 24.95 0.75 -21.28
N ALA A 253 25.75 1.76 -21.63
CA ALA A 253 27.07 1.62 -22.23
C ALA A 253 28.17 1.14 -21.25
N LEU A 254 27.96 1.26 -19.93
CA LEU A 254 28.91 0.76 -18.93
C LEU A 254 29.21 -0.73 -19.11
N SER A 255 30.48 -1.08 -18.88
CA SER A 255 30.95 -2.46 -18.86
C SER A 255 30.38 -3.25 -17.68
N ALA A 256 30.45 -4.59 -17.75
CA ALA A 256 29.97 -5.46 -16.68
C ALA A 256 30.73 -5.22 -15.36
N SER A 257 32.04 -4.93 -15.43
CA SER A 257 32.87 -4.63 -14.26
C SER A 257 32.46 -3.33 -13.57
N GLU A 258 32.13 -2.28 -14.33
CA GLU A 258 31.67 -1.01 -13.76
C GLU A 258 30.25 -1.12 -13.19
N LYS A 259 29.37 -1.87 -13.86
CA LYS A 259 28.01 -2.16 -13.35
C LYS A 259 28.05 -2.93 -12.05
N LYS A 260 29.01 -3.85 -11.88
CA LYS A 260 29.15 -4.68 -10.68
C LYS A 260 29.22 -3.86 -9.39
N LYS A 261 29.92 -2.72 -9.39
CA LYS A 261 29.95 -1.78 -8.24
C LYS A 261 28.54 -1.42 -7.78
N TYR A 262 27.66 -1.07 -8.71
CA TYR A 262 26.30 -0.64 -8.41
C TYR A 262 25.36 -1.81 -8.10
N GLU A 263 25.62 -2.98 -8.69
CA GLU A 263 24.93 -4.22 -8.35
C GLU A 263 25.21 -4.65 -6.90
N ASP A 264 26.47 -4.59 -6.48
CA ASP A 264 26.87 -4.90 -5.10
C ASP A 264 26.24 -3.91 -4.10
N LEU A 265 26.17 -2.61 -4.44
CA LEU A 265 25.48 -1.61 -3.63
C LEU A 265 23.97 -1.88 -3.52
N ALA A 266 23.33 -2.24 -4.64
CA ALA A 266 21.92 -2.57 -4.66
C ALA A 266 21.62 -3.86 -3.87
N ALA A 267 22.49 -4.86 -3.94
CA ALA A 267 22.40 -6.10 -3.17
C ALA A 267 22.49 -5.82 -1.66
N LYS A 268 23.51 -5.07 -1.22
CA LYS A 268 23.63 -4.63 0.19
C LYS A 268 22.42 -3.83 0.67
N GLY A 269 21.91 -2.93 -0.18
CA GLY A 269 20.71 -2.15 0.12
C GLY A 269 19.45 -3.02 0.25
N LEU A 270 19.33 -4.06 -0.59
CA LEU A 270 18.25 -5.03 -0.52
C LEU A 270 18.35 -5.87 0.76
N GLU A 271 19.51 -6.41 1.10
CA GLU A 271 19.73 -7.19 2.32
C GLU A 271 19.36 -6.41 3.58
N LYS A 272 19.84 -5.17 3.68
CA LYS A 272 19.47 -4.25 4.76
C LYS A 272 17.96 -4.05 4.83
N TYR A 273 17.33 -3.76 3.69
CA TYR A 273 15.88 -3.58 3.61
C TYR A 273 15.11 -4.83 4.03
N LEU A 274 15.56 -6.03 3.64
CA LEU A 274 14.89 -7.28 4.02
C LEU A 274 14.93 -7.51 5.53
N ARG A 275 16.07 -7.25 6.16
CA ARG A 275 16.24 -7.33 7.62
C ARG A 275 15.34 -6.34 8.34
N GLU A 276 15.45 -5.05 8.00
CA GLU A 276 14.63 -4.00 8.60
C GLU A 276 13.14 -4.25 8.36
N HIS A 277 12.76 -4.81 7.20
CA HIS A 277 11.37 -5.11 6.90
C HIS A 277 10.79 -6.19 7.82
N LEU A 278 11.59 -7.21 8.14
CA LEU A 278 11.19 -8.22 9.11
C LEU A 278 11.03 -7.60 10.51
N GLU A 279 11.99 -6.76 10.93
CA GLU A 279 11.96 -6.08 12.22
C GLU A 279 10.77 -5.11 12.37
N VAL A 280 10.53 -4.26 11.37
CA VAL A 280 9.52 -3.19 11.44
C VAL A 280 8.10 -3.71 11.22
N TYR A 281 7.93 -4.71 10.35
CA TYR A 281 6.61 -5.19 9.96
C TYR A 281 6.25 -6.56 10.51
N GLY A 282 7.21 -7.33 11.03
CA GLY A 282 6.99 -8.68 11.57
C GLY A 282 6.71 -9.74 10.50
N TYR A 283 6.98 -9.45 9.22
CA TYR A 283 6.83 -10.42 8.13
C TYR A 283 7.84 -10.16 7.00
N GLU A 284 8.14 -11.21 6.23
CA GLU A 284 9.10 -11.13 5.13
C GLU A 284 8.64 -10.20 4.00
N SER A 285 9.60 -9.50 3.38
CA SER A 285 9.27 -8.68 2.22
C SER A 285 8.87 -9.52 1.01
N PRO A 286 7.86 -9.11 0.23
CA PRO A 286 7.56 -9.72 -1.07
C PRO A 286 8.71 -9.65 -2.08
N LEU A 287 9.68 -8.76 -1.86
CA LEU A 287 10.87 -8.61 -2.70
C LEU A 287 11.93 -9.69 -2.41
N ALA A 288 11.80 -10.46 -1.33
CA ALA A 288 12.69 -11.58 -1.07
C ALA A 288 12.49 -12.66 -2.14
N SER A 289 13.59 -13.03 -2.82
CA SER A 289 13.62 -14.19 -3.71
C SER A 289 13.40 -15.49 -2.91
N LYS A 290 12.89 -16.56 -3.52
CA LYS A 290 12.71 -17.88 -2.85
C LYS A 290 13.96 -18.33 -2.05
N PRO A 291 15.20 -18.28 -2.59
CA PRO A 291 16.41 -18.55 -1.82
C PRO A 291 16.65 -17.57 -0.66
N ALA A 292 16.39 -16.27 -0.86
CA ALA A 292 16.56 -15.27 0.20
C ALA A 292 15.56 -15.46 1.36
N LYS A 293 14.35 -15.93 1.06
CA LYS A 293 13.36 -16.32 2.08
C LYS A 293 13.84 -17.50 2.91
N LYS A 294 14.41 -18.52 2.25
CA LYS A 294 14.97 -19.70 2.92
C LYS A 294 16.15 -19.32 3.83
N ALA A 295 17.08 -18.49 3.36
CA ALA A 295 18.22 -18.04 4.15
C ALA A 295 17.83 -17.17 5.36
N LEU A 296 16.80 -16.32 5.23
CA LEU A 296 16.27 -15.53 6.35
C LEU A 296 15.57 -16.41 7.39
N ALA A 297 14.83 -17.42 6.96
CA ALA A 297 14.19 -18.39 7.86
C ALA A 297 15.22 -19.28 8.58
N GLU A 298 16.31 -19.66 7.91
CA GLU A 298 17.42 -20.43 8.52
C GLU A 298 18.22 -19.58 9.53
N ALA A 299 18.43 -18.29 9.25
CA ALA A 299 19.07 -17.35 10.17
C ALA A 299 18.22 -17.07 11.43
N ASP A 300 16.88 -17.00 11.31
CA ASP A 300 15.97 -16.85 12.46
C ASP A 300 15.83 -18.16 13.26
N ALA A 301 16.01 -19.31 12.61
CA ALA A 301 16.02 -20.63 13.25
C ALA A 301 17.34 -20.98 13.96
N GLY A 302 18.37 -20.11 13.89
CA GLY A 302 19.68 -20.37 14.49
C GLY A 302 20.41 -21.57 13.89
N VAL A 303 20.06 -21.97 12.67
CA VAL A 303 20.70 -23.09 11.97
C VAL A 303 21.84 -22.52 11.12
N GLU A 304 23.06 -22.67 11.63
CA GLU A 304 24.29 -22.41 10.87
C GLU A 304 24.23 -23.11 9.51
N PRO A 305 24.54 -22.43 8.40
CA PRO A 305 24.51 -23.04 7.08
C PRO A 305 25.62 -24.09 6.98
N SER A 306 25.22 -25.36 6.95
CA SER A 306 26.11 -26.47 6.62
C SER A 306 26.70 -26.27 5.22
N THR A 307 28.01 -26.02 5.19
CA THR A 307 28.90 -25.96 4.02
C THR A 307 28.79 -27.17 3.12
#